data_AF-A0A662PBM9-F1
#
_entry.id   AF-A0A662PBM9-F1
#
_cell.length_a   1.000
_cell.length_b   1.000
_cell.length_c   1.000
_cell.angle_alpha   90.00
_cell.angle_beta   90.00
_cell.angle_gamma   90.00
#
_symmetry.space_group_name_H-M   'P 1'
#
loop_
_entity.id
_entity.type
_entity.pdbx_description
1 polymer ?
#
loop_
_entity_poly.entity_id
_entity_poly.type
_entity_poly.pdbx_seq_one_letter_code
_entity_poly.pdbx_strand_id
1 'polypeptide(L)' 'MEKIIGFCGLICSECPAYLATQKDDDNERRKVAETWSKEFNANMKPEDINCDGCLVTEGKLFSHCKVCEKV' A
#
# COMPACT_ATOMS: atom_id res chain seq x y z
N MET A 1 -4.67 -7.47 -17.71
CA MET A 1 -4.60 -6.21 -16.96
C MET A 1 -3.21 -5.65 -17.16
N GLU A 2 -3.08 -4.38 -17.53
CA GLU A 2 -1.76 -3.77 -17.75
C GLU A 2 -0.97 -3.73 -16.43
N LYS A 3 0.33 -4.04 -16.50
CA LYS A 3 1.20 -4.01 -15.32
C LYS A 3 1.51 -2.56 -14.98
N ILE A 4 0.85 -2.04 -13.95
CA ILE A 4 1.15 -0.74 -13.38
C ILE A 4 2.29 -0.92 -12.39
N ILE A 5 3.46 -0.36 -12.67
CA ILE A 5 4.61 -0.38 -11.75
C ILE A 5 4.66 0.98 -11.05
N GLY A 6 4.55 0.98 -9.72
CA GLY A 6 4.67 2.19 -8.90
C GLY A 6 6.12 2.64 -8.73
N PHE A 7 6.32 3.85 -8.23
CA PHE A 7 7.65 4.41 -7.89
C PHE A 7 8.38 3.61 -6.81
N CYS A 8 7.65 2.82 -6.00
CA CYS A 8 8.24 1.84 -5.09
C CYS A 8 8.80 0.59 -5.79
N GLY A 9 8.68 0.48 -7.12
CA GLY A 9 9.12 -0.68 -7.91
C GLY A 9 8.16 -1.88 -7.87
N LEU A 10 7.07 -1.80 -7.11
CA LEU A 10 6.07 -2.87 -7.02
C LEU A 10 5.07 -2.80 -8.18
N ILE A 11 4.59 -3.97 -8.61
CA ILE A 11 3.45 -4.07 -9.51
C ILE A 11 2.18 -3.79 -8.69
N CYS A 12 1.54 -2.64 -8.90
CA CYS A 12 0.36 -2.21 -8.14
C CYS A 12 -0.78 -3.24 -8.21
N SER A 13 -1.01 -3.86 -9.37
CA SER A 13 -2.02 -4.90 -9.54
C SER A 13 -1.76 -6.21 -8.78
N GLU A 14 -0.56 -6.36 -8.21
CA GLU A 14 -0.17 -7.50 -7.37
C GLU A 14 0.13 -7.07 -5.92
N CYS A 15 0.09 -5.76 -5.64
CA CYS A 15 0.36 -5.21 -4.31
C CYS A 15 -0.88 -5.37 -3.42
N PRO A 16 -0.79 -6.07 -2.28
CA PRO A 16 -1.96 -6.38 -1.46
C PRO A 16 -2.55 -5.14 -0.79
N ALA A 17 -1.73 -4.12 -0.46
CA ALA A 17 -2.25 -2.85 0.05
C ALA A 17 -3.05 -2.07 -1.00
N TYR A 18 -2.58 -2.06 -2.26
CA TYR A 18 -3.30 -1.46 -3.37
C TYR A 18 -4.63 -2.17 -3.60
N LEU A 19 -4.60 -3.50 -3.71
CA LEU A 19 -5.79 -4.32 -3.95
C LEU A 19 -6.83 -4.17 -2.84
N ALA A 20 -6.41 -4.19 -1.57
CA ALA A 20 -7.31 -3.99 -0.43
C ALA A 20 -7.93 -2.58 -0.44
N THR A 21 -7.17 -1.57 -0.86
CA THR A 21 -7.67 -0.19 -0.97
C THR A 21 -8.71 -0.06 -2.09
N GLN A 22 -8.43 -0.61 -3.28
CA GLN A 22 -9.35 -0.53 -4.42
C GLN A 22 -10.66 -1.31 -4.20
N LYS A 23 -10.62 -2.39 -3.41
CA LYS A 23 -11.82 -3.15 -3.01
C LYS A 23 -12.59 -2.53 -1.85
N ASP A 24 -12.00 -1.54 -1.19
CA ASP A 24 -12.44 -1.00 0.09
C ASP A 24 -12.69 -2.08 1.17
N ASP A 25 -11.80 -3.07 1.26
CA ASP A 25 -11.96 -4.23 2.15
C ASP A 25 -11.09 -4.13 3.40
N ASP A 26 -11.71 -3.79 4.53
CA ASP A 26 -11.05 -3.67 5.83
C ASP A 26 -10.49 -5.00 6.37
N ASN A 27 -11.06 -6.14 5.98
CA ASN A 27 -10.52 -7.44 6.37
C ASN A 27 -9.23 -7.76 5.60
N GLU A 28 -9.17 -7.40 4.31
CA GLU A 28 -7.92 -7.48 3.55
C GLU A 28 -6.87 -6.54 4.12
N ARG A 29 -7.23 -5.28 4.44
CA ARG A 29 -6.32 -4.32 5.10
C ARG A 29 -5.76 -4.86 6.42
N ARG A 30 -6.61 -5.49 7.24
CA ARG A 30 -6.17 -6.12 8.50
C ARG A 30 -5.16 -7.23 8.29
N LYS A 31 -5.40 -8.12 7.32
CA LYS A 31 -4.45 -9.21 6.98
C LYS A 31 -3.11 -8.67 6.53
N VAL A 32 -3.12 -7.64 5.68
CA VAL A 32 -1.88 -6.98 5.21
C VAL A 32 -1.14 -6.35 6.39
N ALA A 33 -1.84 -5.61 7.24
CA ALA A 33 -1.25 -4.98 8.42
C ALA A 33 -0.62 -6.02 9.37
N GLU A 34 -1.31 -7.13 9.64
CA GLU A 34 -0.79 -8.22 10.48
C GLU A 34 0.45 -8.90 9.87
N THR A 35 0.41 -9.20 8.57
CA THR A 35 1.55 -9.81 7.86
C THR A 35 2.75 -8.88 7.86
N TRP A 36 2.59 -7.63 7.43
CA TRP A 36 3.68 -6.67 7.35
C TRP A 36 4.21 -6.26 8.73
N SER A 37 3.35 -6.19 9.75
CA SER A 37 3.79 -5.98 11.13
C SER A 37 4.77 -7.06 11.59
N LYS A 38 4.49 -8.33 11.26
CA LYS A 38 5.37 -9.47 11.59
C LYS A 38 6.66 -9.44 10.77
N GLU A 39 6.56 -9.24 9.46
CA GLU A 39 7.71 -9.28 8.54
C GLU A 39 8.71 -8.14 8.81
N PHE A 40 8.21 -6.94 9.09
CA PHE A 40 9.04 -5.75 9.30
C PHE A 40 9.25 -5.40 10.77
N ASN A 41 8.76 -6.24 11.70
CA ASN A 41 8.79 -5.98 13.15
C ASN A 41 8.29 -4.57 13.50
N ALA A 42 7.16 -4.20 12.89
CA ALA A 42 6.53 -2.89 13.01
C ALA A 42 5.11 -3.04 13.60
N ASN A 43 4.54 -1.95 14.10
CA ASN A 43 3.14 -1.92 14.53
C ASN A 43 2.30 -1.20 13.47
N MET A 44 1.87 -1.94 12.44
CA MET A 44 0.98 -1.42 11.40
C MET A 44 -0.47 -1.72 11.77
N LYS A 45 -1.34 -0.73 11.62
CA LYS A 45 -2.79 -0.89 11.78
C LYS A 45 -3.47 -1.00 10.42
N PRO A 46 -4.70 -1.56 10.34
CA PRO A 46 -5.45 -1.61 9.09
C PRO A 46 -5.62 -0.21 8.45
N GLU A 47 -5.75 0.84 9.26
CA GLU A 47 -5.90 2.21 8.80
C GLU A 47 -4.63 2.77 8.13
N ASP A 48 -3.47 2.16 8.38
CA ASP A 48 -2.21 2.51 7.72
C ASP A 48 -2.13 1.91 6.31
N ILE A 49 -2.94 0.88 6.01
CA ILE A 49 -2.94 0.16 4.72
C ILE A 49 -3.90 0.85 3.74
N ASN A 50 -3.47 1.99 3.21
CA ASN A 50 -4.21 2.75 2.20
C ASN A 50 -3.29 3.21 1.07
N CYS A 51 -3.51 2.75 -0.16
CA CYS A 51 -2.73 3.11 -1.34
C CYS A 51 -3.54 3.03 -2.63
N ASP A 52 -3.74 4.17 -3.29
CA ASP A 52 -4.41 4.30 -4.59
C ASP A 52 -3.41 4.24 -5.77
N GLY A 53 -2.15 3.91 -5.48
CA GLY A 53 -1.05 3.96 -6.45
C GLY A 53 -0.47 5.37 -6.58
N CYS A 54 0.80 5.47 -6.96
CA CYS A 54 1.50 6.75 -7.01
C CYS A 54 1.43 7.46 -8.37
N LEU A 55 0.77 6.86 -9.35
CA LEU A 55 0.60 7.43 -10.70
C LEU A 55 -0.70 8.23 -10.84
N VAL A 56 -1.61 8.15 -9.87
CA VAL A 56 -2.81 9.00 -9.84
C VAL A 56 -2.46 10.40 -9.36
N THR A 57 -3.20 11.40 -9.83
CA THR A 57 -3.01 12.81 -9.42
C THR A 57 -3.54 13.10 -8.03
N GLU A 58 -4.52 12.34 -7.58
CA GLU A 58 -5.16 12.47 -6.26
C GLU A 58 -5.45 11.06 -5.71
N GLY A 59 -5.32 10.90 -4.39
CA GLY A 59 -5.53 9.62 -3.73
C GLY A 59 -4.73 9.48 -2.44
N LYS A 60 -4.98 8.39 -1.72
CA LYS A 60 -4.22 7.99 -0.55
C LYS A 60 -2.95 7.28 -1.00
N LEU A 61 -1.84 7.59 -0.36
CA LEU A 61 -0.58 6.86 -0.54
C LEU A 61 -0.22 6.17 0.76
N PHE A 62 0.34 4.97 0.64
CA PHE A 62 0.84 4.23 1.78
C PHE A 62 1.88 5.09 2.51
N SER A 63 1.87 5.04 3.84
CA SER A 63 2.70 5.92 4.69
C SER A 63 4.18 5.87 4.31
N HIS A 64 4.69 4.69 3.99
CA HIS A 64 6.09 4.51 3.59
C HIS A 64 6.46 5.23 2.28
N CYS A 65 5.50 5.47 1.37
CA CYS A 65 5.74 6.23 0.14
C CYS A 65 6.14 7.69 0.41
N LYS A 66 5.89 8.20 1.61
CA LYS A 66 6.22 9.56 2.02
C LYS A 66 7.55 9.66 2.79
N VAL A 67 8.22 8.55 3.05
CA VAL A 67 9.43 8.49 3.90
C VAL A 67 10.69 8.90 3.14
N CYS A 68 10.72 8.75 1.82
CA CYS A 68 11.85 9.23 1.03
C CYS A 68 11.89 10.76 1.02
N GLU A 69 12.96 11.36 1.55
CA GLU A 69 13.25 12.77 1.32
C GLU A 69 13.45 13.00 -0.19
N LYS A 70 12.80 14.03 -0.73
CA LYS A 70 13.14 14.53 -2.06
C LYS A 70 14.54 15.14 -1.93
N VAL A 71 15.57 14.37 -2.24
CA VAL A 71 16.94 14.89 -2.43
C VAL A 71 16.98 15.71 -3.71
#